data_AF-A0A8T0CTT5-F1
#
_entry.id   AF-A0A8T0CTT5-F1
#
_cell.length_a   1.000
_cell.length_b   1.000
_cell.length_c   1.000
_cell.angle_alpha   90.00
_cell.angle_beta   90.00
_cell.angle_gamma   90.00
#
_symmetry.space_group_name_H-M   'P 1'
#
loop_
_entity.id
_entity.type
_entity.pdbx_description
1 polymer ?
#
loop_
_entity_poly.entity_id
_entity_poly.type
_entity_poly.pdbx_seq_one_letter_code
_entity_poly.pdbx_strand_id
1 'polypeptide(L)'
;MATFKNLSTLMILLVVNVALLPRATFATGKNPDCAKGMTSDCGFQFFQFVVFANISAPTGECCHELVKAGKNCHIQFVELSLSTHKPVKGTISDVYKRSNETWNNCAAIGPISPPEPTH
;
A
#
# COMPACT_ATOMS: atom_id res chain seq x y z
N MET A 1 -4.27 -24.03 32.68
CA MET A 1 -4.81 -23.68 31.35
C MET A 1 -5.05 -22.17 31.21
N ALA A 2 -4.06 -21.32 31.52
CA ALA A 2 -4.20 -19.85 31.46
C ALA A 2 -3.22 -19.17 30.50
N THR A 3 -2.26 -19.91 29.94
CA THR A 3 -1.21 -19.38 29.06
C THR A 3 -1.66 -19.30 27.59
N PHE A 4 -2.37 -20.30 27.08
CA PHE A 4 -2.82 -20.35 25.67
C PHE A 4 -3.82 -19.25 25.28
N LYS A 5 -4.69 -18.84 26.23
CA LYS A 5 -5.66 -17.76 25.99
C LYS A 5 -4.95 -16.41 25.86
N ASN A 6 -3.98 -16.14 26.72
CA ASN A 6 -3.19 -14.90 26.69
C ASN A 6 -2.31 -14.82 25.43
N LEU A 7 -1.70 -15.94 25.02
CA LEU A 7 -0.97 -16.05 23.75
C LEU A 7 -1.88 -15.82 22.54
N SER A 8 -3.08 -16.40 22.54
CA SER A 8 -4.05 -16.17 21.45
C SER A 8 -4.50 -14.71 21.40
N THR A 9 -4.79 -14.08 22.53
CA THR A 9 -5.16 -12.64 22.57
C THR A 9 -4.01 -11.75 22.12
N LEU A 10 -2.76 -12.06 22.48
CA LEU A 10 -1.56 -11.36 22.00
C LEU A 10 -1.39 -11.52 20.49
N MET A 11 -1.58 -12.71 19.94
CA MET A 11 -1.51 -12.95 18.50
C MET A 11 -2.63 -12.22 17.76
N ILE A 12 -3.85 -12.22 18.31
CA ILE A 12 -4.98 -11.45 17.75
C ILE A 12 -4.68 -9.95 17.79
N LEU A 13 -4.16 -9.42 18.90
CA LEU A 13 -3.74 -8.02 19.01
C LEU A 13 -2.65 -7.69 17.98
N LEU A 14 -1.64 -8.55 17.81
CA LEU A 14 -0.58 -8.34 16.82
C LEU A 14 -1.12 -8.35 15.39
N VAL A 15 -1.99 -9.31 15.04
CA VAL A 15 -2.61 -9.40 13.72
C VAL A 15 -3.52 -8.20 13.45
N VAL A 16 -4.32 -7.77 14.42
CA VAL A 16 -5.20 -6.61 14.30
C VAL A 16 -4.39 -5.32 14.10
N ASN A 17 -3.32 -5.11 14.87
CA ASN A 17 -2.42 -3.98 14.66
C ASN A 17 -1.76 -4.04 13.28
N VAL A 18 -1.14 -5.17 12.91
CA VAL A 18 -0.44 -5.36 11.62
C VAL A 18 -1.37 -5.26 10.42
N ALA A 19 -2.65 -5.66 10.54
CA ALA A 19 -3.63 -5.58 9.46
C ALA A 19 -4.32 -4.20 9.38
N LEU A 20 -4.43 -3.45 10.49
CA LEU A 20 -5.02 -2.10 10.51
C LEU A 20 -4.01 -1.01 10.16
N LEU A 21 -2.73 -1.18 10.48
CA LEU A 21 -1.67 -0.20 10.22
C LEU A 21 -1.53 0.16 8.72
N PRO A 22 -1.52 -0.80 7.77
CA PRO A 22 -1.45 -0.50 6.34
C PRO A 22 -2.71 0.18 5.78
N ARG A 23 -3.86 -0.11 6.39
CA ARG A 23 -5.15 0.50 6.01
C ARG A 23 -5.19 1.99 6.39
N ALA A 24 -4.51 2.31 7.49
CA ALA A 24 -4.43 3.67 7.99
C ALA A 24 -3.41 4.54 7.22
N THR A 25 -2.39 4.00 6.56
CA THR A 25 -1.30 4.85 6.02
C THR A 25 -1.71 5.70 4.82
N PHE A 26 -2.61 5.24 3.95
CA PHE A 26 -3.19 6.10 2.91
C PHE A 26 -4.28 7.03 3.47
N ALA A 27 -5.05 6.56 4.45
CA ALA A 27 -6.13 7.33 5.09
C ALA A 27 -5.63 8.40 6.09
N THR A 28 -4.42 8.24 6.62
CA THR A 28 -3.80 9.05 7.69
C THR A 28 -2.53 9.76 7.19
N GLY A 29 -2.30 9.78 5.88
CA GLY A 29 -1.29 10.68 5.30
C GLY A 29 -1.55 12.10 5.81
N LYS A 30 -0.48 12.81 6.18
CA LYS A 30 -0.53 14.20 6.70
C LYS A 30 -1.26 15.17 5.75
N ASN A 31 -1.54 14.72 4.52
CA ASN A 31 -2.38 15.37 3.54
C ASN A 31 -3.71 14.60 3.33
N PRO A 32 -4.87 15.14 3.78
CA PRO A 32 -6.18 14.51 3.59
C PRO A 32 -6.56 14.33 2.11
N ASP A 33 -5.90 15.01 1.19
CA ASP A 33 -6.14 14.83 -0.25
C ASP A 33 -5.53 13.52 -0.78
N CYS A 34 -4.51 12.96 -0.11
CA CYS A 34 -3.98 11.64 -0.45
C CYS A 34 -4.96 10.51 -0.11
N ALA A 35 -5.75 10.68 0.95
CA ALA A 35 -6.75 9.71 1.38
C ALA A 35 -7.95 9.61 0.43
N LYS A 36 -8.24 10.67 -0.34
CA LYS A 36 -9.39 10.71 -1.27
C LYS A 36 -9.13 9.96 -2.58
N GLY A 37 -7.88 9.69 -2.92
CA GLY A 37 -7.48 9.11 -4.20
C GLY A 37 -7.25 7.60 -4.17
N MET A 38 -7.18 6.97 -3.00
CA MET A 38 -6.73 5.59 -2.82
C MET A 38 -7.64 4.81 -1.88
N THR A 39 -8.18 3.70 -2.36
CA THR A 39 -8.92 2.74 -1.55
C THR A 39 -7.98 1.97 -0.61
N SER A 40 -8.55 1.42 0.46
CA SER A 40 -7.77 0.61 1.42
C SER A 40 -7.16 -0.64 0.77
N ASP A 41 -7.84 -1.24 -0.21
CA ASP A 41 -7.38 -2.47 -0.85
C ASP A 41 -6.21 -2.20 -1.78
N CYS A 42 -6.31 -1.17 -2.61
CA CYS A 42 -5.19 -0.74 -3.44
C CYS A 42 -4.00 -0.30 -2.60
N GLY A 43 -4.25 0.43 -1.51
CA GLY A 43 -3.20 0.80 -0.58
C GLY A 43 -2.47 -0.39 0.05
N PHE A 44 -3.22 -1.43 0.44
CA PHE A 44 -2.63 -2.67 0.96
C PHE A 44 -1.82 -3.43 -0.10
N GLN A 45 -2.28 -3.47 -1.36
CA GLN A 45 -1.51 -4.07 -2.44
C GLN A 45 -0.17 -3.36 -2.64
N PHE A 46 -0.17 -2.03 -2.70
CA PHE A 46 1.06 -1.24 -2.80
C PHE A 46 1.99 -1.48 -1.62
N PHE A 47 1.45 -1.52 -0.40
CA PHE A 47 2.22 -1.85 0.80
C PHE A 47 2.94 -3.19 0.67
N GLN A 48 2.20 -4.25 0.35
CA GLN A 48 2.73 -5.60 0.21
C GLN A 48 3.81 -5.70 -0.87
N PHE A 49 3.57 -5.08 -2.02
CA PHE A 49 4.51 -5.09 -3.15
C PHE A 49 5.78 -4.26 -2.84
N VAL A 50 5.62 -3.01 -2.41
CA VAL A 50 6.71 -2.05 -2.22
C VAL A 50 7.50 -2.30 -0.94
N VAL A 51 6.90 -2.76 0.14
CA VAL A 51 7.61 -2.96 1.43
C VAL A 51 8.12 -4.39 1.57
N PHE A 52 7.29 -5.37 1.19
CA PHE A 52 7.59 -6.79 1.43
C PHE A 52 8.02 -7.57 0.18
N ALA A 53 8.09 -6.93 -0.98
CA ALA A 53 8.43 -7.54 -2.26
C ALA A 53 7.56 -8.76 -2.57
N ASN A 54 6.27 -8.64 -2.25
CA ASN A 54 5.29 -9.66 -2.63
C ASN A 54 5.19 -9.73 -4.17
N ILE A 55 4.88 -10.92 -4.69
CA ILE A 55 5.00 -11.26 -6.12
C ILE A 55 3.85 -10.72 -6.98
N SER A 56 2.75 -10.29 -6.37
CA SER A 56 1.63 -9.72 -7.13
C SER A 56 1.83 -8.22 -7.29
N ALA A 57 2.07 -7.78 -8.53
CA ALA A 57 2.10 -6.37 -8.88
C ALA A 57 0.70 -5.74 -8.70
N PRO A 58 0.61 -4.43 -8.42
CA PRO A 58 -0.67 -3.72 -8.33
C PRO A 58 -1.49 -3.84 -9.62
N THR A 59 -2.81 -3.94 -9.49
CA THR A 59 -3.73 -3.99 -10.64
C THR A 59 -3.75 -2.65 -11.39
N GLY A 60 -4.24 -2.66 -12.65
CA GLY A 60 -4.46 -1.44 -13.41
C GLY A 60 -5.36 -0.44 -12.68
N GLU A 61 -6.48 -0.91 -12.11
CA GLU A 61 -7.38 -0.09 -11.28
C GLU A 61 -6.63 0.60 -10.13
N CYS A 62 -5.81 -0.15 -9.37
CA CYS A 62 -5.01 0.42 -8.30
C CYS A 62 -3.94 1.39 -8.80
N CYS A 63 -3.39 1.17 -9.99
CA CYS A 63 -2.52 2.15 -10.64
C CYS A 63 -3.27 3.44 -11.00
N HIS A 64 -4.52 3.38 -11.45
CA HIS A 64 -5.32 4.58 -11.70
C HIS A 64 -5.61 5.37 -10.43
N GLU A 65 -5.93 4.69 -9.34
CA GLU A 65 -6.07 5.32 -8.02
C GLU A 65 -4.76 5.98 -7.57
N LEU A 66 -3.62 5.30 -7.73
CA LEU A 66 -2.31 5.86 -7.39
C LEU A 66 -2.00 7.12 -8.20
N VAL A 67 -2.22 7.09 -9.50
CA VAL A 67 -1.97 8.22 -10.40
C VAL A 67 -2.92 9.38 -10.05
N LYS A 68 -4.19 9.09 -9.75
CA LYS A 68 -5.18 10.08 -9.30
C LYS A 68 -4.80 10.72 -7.96
N ALA A 69 -4.29 9.93 -7.01
CA ALA A 69 -3.75 10.43 -5.74
C ALA A 69 -2.48 11.27 -5.93
N GLY A 70 -1.65 10.90 -6.92
CA GLY A 70 -0.48 11.67 -7.33
C GLY A 70 0.83 11.25 -6.66
N LYS A 71 1.95 11.65 -7.28
CA LYS A 71 3.30 11.20 -6.92
C LYS A 71 3.69 11.53 -5.49
N ASN A 72 3.30 12.71 -5.01
CA ASN A 72 3.59 13.13 -3.65
C ASN A 72 2.92 12.21 -2.61
N CYS A 73 1.70 11.76 -2.87
CA CYS A 73 0.99 10.83 -1.99
C CYS A 73 1.67 9.45 -1.96
N HIS A 74 2.13 8.97 -3.11
CA HIS A 74 2.94 7.74 -3.19
C HIS A 74 4.22 7.83 -2.35
N ILE A 75 4.97 8.94 -2.45
CA ILE A 75 6.20 9.16 -1.67
C ILE A 75 5.90 9.16 -0.17
N GLN A 76 4.92 9.96 0.27
CA GLN A 76 4.55 10.05 1.68
C GLN A 76 4.10 8.70 2.24
N PHE A 77 3.36 7.92 1.45
CA PHE A 77 2.95 6.57 1.83
C PHE A 77 4.15 5.66 2.08
N VAL A 78 5.16 5.69 1.21
CA VAL A 78 6.37 4.86 1.36
C VAL A 78 7.20 5.28 2.57
N GLU A 79 7.38 6.58 2.78
CA GLU A 79 8.08 7.12 3.96
C GLU A 79 7.38 6.73 5.26
N LEU A 80 6.05 6.87 5.31
CA LEU A 80 5.25 6.46 6.45
C LEU A 80 5.37 4.96 6.69
N SER A 81 5.31 4.15 5.64
CA SER A 81 5.46 2.70 5.72
C SER A 81 6.83 2.29 6.27
N LEU A 82 7.91 2.93 5.80
CA LEU A 82 9.29 2.67 6.26
C LEU A 82 9.54 3.09 7.73
N SER A 83 8.85 4.13 8.20
CA SER A 83 8.96 4.60 9.58
C SER A 83 8.17 3.74 10.57
N THR A 84 7.04 3.17 10.11
CA THR A 84 6.11 2.41 10.95
C THR A 84 6.30 0.90 10.90
N HIS A 85 6.88 0.36 9.81
CA HIS A 85 7.01 -1.09 9.61
C HIS A 85 8.47 -1.51 9.45
N LYS A 86 8.89 -2.40 10.34
CA LYS A 86 10.16 -3.13 10.29
C LYS A 86 9.93 -4.59 10.74
N PRO A 87 10.63 -5.58 10.16
CA PRO A 87 11.61 -5.45 9.08
C PRO A 87 10.95 -5.23 7.72
N VAL A 88 11.73 -4.72 6.75
CA VAL A 88 11.33 -4.64 5.34
C VAL A 88 12.07 -5.70 4.53
N LYS A 89 11.56 -6.02 3.34
CA LYS A 89 12.27 -6.96 2.45
C LYS A 89 13.42 -6.23 1.73
N GLY A 90 14.64 -6.70 1.98
CA GLY A 90 15.85 -6.07 1.44
C GLY A 90 16.27 -4.83 2.24
N THR A 91 16.98 -3.92 1.59
CA THR A 91 17.41 -2.64 2.15
C THR A 91 16.34 -1.55 1.95
N ILE A 92 16.49 -0.43 2.66
CA ILE A 92 15.67 0.77 2.43
C ILE A 92 15.82 1.25 0.97
N SER A 93 17.02 1.14 0.40
CA SER A 93 17.27 1.47 -1.01
C SER A 93 16.46 0.57 -1.95
N ASP A 94 16.36 -0.73 -1.66
CA ASP A 94 15.54 -1.67 -2.45
C ASP A 94 14.04 -1.33 -2.39
N VAL A 95 13.56 -0.84 -1.25
CA VAL A 95 12.18 -0.35 -1.11
C VAL A 95 11.96 0.88 -1.98
N TYR A 96 12.85 1.87 -1.93
CA TYR A 96 12.74 3.07 -2.77
C TYR A 96 12.84 2.75 -4.26
N LYS A 97 13.71 1.81 -4.64
CA LYS A 97 13.83 1.35 -6.03
C LYS A 97 12.50 0.77 -6.52
N ARG A 98 11.92 -0.19 -5.79
CA ARG A 98 10.62 -0.80 -6.12
C ARG A 98 9.49 0.22 -6.10
N SER A 99 9.50 1.15 -5.16
CA SER A 99 8.56 2.28 -5.11
C SER A 99 8.59 3.11 -6.39
N ASN A 100 9.79 3.49 -6.86
CA ASN A 100 9.95 4.30 -8.06
C ASN A 100 9.54 3.53 -9.33
N GLU A 101 9.91 2.25 -9.43
CA GLU A 101 9.47 1.36 -10.52
C GLU A 101 7.95 1.24 -10.56
N THR A 102 7.32 1.05 -9.40
CA THR A 102 5.85 0.98 -9.29
C THR A 102 5.18 2.25 -9.79
N TRP A 103 5.66 3.42 -9.36
CA TRP A 103 5.13 4.70 -9.82
C TRP A 103 5.25 4.84 -11.34
N ASN A 104 6.43 4.56 -11.90
CA ASN A 104 6.67 4.71 -13.34
C ASN A 104 5.79 3.76 -14.16
N ASN A 105 5.62 2.52 -13.70
CA ASN A 105 4.73 1.56 -14.34
C ASN A 105 3.27 2.03 -14.31
N CYS A 106 2.79 2.48 -13.15
CA CYS A 106 1.42 2.98 -13.02
C CYS A 106 1.19 4.26 -13.85
N ALA A 107 2.15 5.18 -13.89
CA ALA A 107 2.06 6.41 -14.66
C ALA A 107 2.07 6.17 -16.18
N ALA A 108 2.63 5.04 -16.63
CA ALA A 108 2.62 4.63 -18.03
C ALA A 108 1.28 3.99 -18.47
N ILE A 109 0.47 3.52 -17.52
CA ILE A 109 -0.89 3.05 -17.78
C ILE A 109 -1.75 4.30 -18.01
N GLY A 110 -1.87 4.72 -19.27
CA GLY A 110 -2.72 5.83 -19.69
C GLY A 110 -4.18 5.64 -19.22
N PRO A 111 -5.03 6.68 -19.23
CA PRO A 111 -6.39 6.61 -18.69
C PRO A 111 -7.17 5.42 -19.23
N ILE A 112 -7.92 4.72 -18.36
CA ILE A 112 -8.81 3.62 -18.77
C ILE A 112 -9.78 4.17 -19.82
N SER A 113 -9.65 3.74 -21.08
CA SER A 113 -10.71 3.95 -22.06
C SER A 113 -11.98 3.28 -21.51
N PRO A 114 -13.15 3.96 -21.49
CA PRO A 114 -14.40 3.35 -21.06
C PRO A 114 -14.62 2.02 -21.80
N PRO A 115 -15.18 0.99 -21.14
CA PRO A 115 -15.49 -0.26 -21.83
C PRO A 115 -16.35 0.05 -23.07
N GLU A 116 -15.89 -0.42 -24.23
CA GLU A 116 -16.59 -0.23 -25.49
C GLU A 116 -18.02 -0.80 -25.36
N PRO A 117 -19.07 -0.03 -25.73
CA PRO A 117 -20.43 -0.53 -25.65
C PRO A 117 -20.57 -1.76 -26.56
N THR A 118 -20.91 -2.91 -25.98
CA THR A 118 -21.38 -4.06 -26.74
C THR A 118 -22.71 -3.70 -27.38
N HIS A 119 -22.69 -3.47 -28.70
CA HIS A 119 -23.86 -3.38 -29.57
C HIS A 119 -24.49 -4.75 -29.80
#